data_AF-A0A7J9Y555-F1
#
_entry.id   AF-A0A7J9Y555-F1
#
_cell.length_a   1.000
_cell.length_b   1.000
_cell.length_c   1.000
_cell.angle_alpha   90.00
_cell.angle_beta   90.00
_cell.angle_gamma   90.00
#
_symmetry.space_group_name_H-M   'P 1'
#
loop_
_entity.id
_entity.type
_entity.pdbx_description
1 polymer ?
#
loop_
_entity_poly.entity_id
_entity_poly.type
_entity_poly.pdbx_seq_one_letter_code
_entity_poly.pdbx_strand_id
1 'polypeptide(L)'
;MVGARLYLPAEWAADSQRRRAAKVPAELEFATKPELGRQILADLRGEGTLPPWVTGDEVYGRDPGLRDWLEEQRTGYVLGVPKSMPVTLGSGRAARADAVLRLIAPKAWTIDSCGAGSKGERRYAWAWRPLPVPAITC
;
A
#
# COMPACT_ATOMS: atom_id res chain seq x y z
N MET A 1 -5.37 0.27 18.14
CA MET A 1 -4.22 -0.26 17.38
C MET A 1 -4.31 -1.78 17.41
N VAL A 2 -4.27 -2.46 16.27
CA VAL A 2 -4.47 -3.92 16.18
C VAL A 2 -3.18 -4.73 15.97
N GLY A 3 -2.08 -4.06 15.61
CA GLY A 3 -0.77 -4.69 15.46
C GLY A 3 0.33 -3.64 15.27
N ALA A 4 1.57 -4.03 15.60
CA ALA A 4 2.76 -3.22 15.39
C ALA A 4 3.98 -4.12 15.19
N ARG A 5 4.98 -3.61 14.47
CA ARG A 5 6.28 -4.24 14.28
C ARG A 5 7.38 -3.19 14.38
N LEU A 6 8.52 -3.57 14.96
CA LEU A 6 9.68 -2.71 15.02
C LEU A 6 10.36 -2.70 13.64
N TYR A 7 10.48 -1.51 13.05
CA TYR A 7 11.35 -1.31 11.90
C TYR A 7 12.80 -1.14 12.38
N LEU A 8 13.67 -2.06 11.99
CA LEU A 8 15.10 -2.03 12.30
C LEU A 8 15.88 -1.82 10.99
N PRO A 9 16.59 -0.69 10.80
CA PRO A 9 17.42 -0.47 9.60
C PRO A 9 18.48 -1.57 9.43
N ALA A 10 18.85 -1.89 8.19
CA ALA A 10 19.80 -2.97 7.91
C ALA A 10 21.17 -2.79 8.59
N GLU A 11 21.67 -1.55 8.65
CA GLU A 11 22.89 -1.19 9.39
C GLU A 11 22.78 -1.50 10.89
N TRP A 12 21.62 -1.31 11.51
CA TRP A 12 21.40 -1.67 12.91
C TRP A 12 21.24 -3.16 13.08
N ALA A 13 20.55 -3.84 12.15
CA ALA A 13 20.42 -5.30 12.17
C ALA A 13 21.80 -5.99 12.11
N ALA A 14 22.76 -5.41 11.38
CA ALA A 14 24.13 -5.92 11.28
C ALA A 14 25.03 -5.57 12.49
N ASP A 15 24.66 -4.60 13.33
CA ASP A 15 25.48 -4.14 14.46
C ASP A 15 25.07 -4.80 15.79
N SER A 16 25.72 -5.91 16.12
CA SER A 16 25.45 -6.67 17.34
C SER A 16 25.71 -5.89 18.64
N GLN A 17 26.63 -4.93 18.64
CA GLN A 17 26.94 -4.14 19.84
C GLN A 17 25.84 -3.12 20.08
N ARG A 18 25.45 -2.39 19.03
CA ARG A 18 24.37 -1.41 19.06
C ARG A 18 23.02 -2.06 19.39
N ARG A 19 22.73 -3.24 18.81
CA ARG A 19 21.52 -4.02 19.14
C ARG A 19 21.47 -4.37 20.63
N ARG A 20 22.57 -4.89 21.19
CA ARG A 20 22.66 -5.22 22.61
C ARG A 20 22.47 -3.99 23.50
N ALA A 21 23.12 -2.87 23.17
CA ALA A 21 22.98 -1.62 23.92
C ALA A 21 21.52 -1.11 23.89
N ALA A 22 20.84 -1.23 22.75
CA ALA A 22 19.44 -0.84 22.58
C ALA A 22 18.42 -1.92 23.00
N LYS A 23 18.87 -3.08 23.50
CA LYS A 23 18.05 -4.25 23.87
C LYS A 23 17.15 -4.76 22.73
N VAL A 24 17.63 -4.67 21.49
CA VAL A 24 16.96 -5.23 20.31
C VAL A 24 17.23 -6.73 20.26
N PRO A 25 16.19 -7.59 20.20
CA PRO A 25 16.36 -9.05 20.11
C PRO A 25 17.22 -9.45 18.92
N ALA A 26 18.02 -10.52 19.04
CA ALA A 26 19.01 -10.93 18.04
C ALA A 26 18.38 -11.60 16.80
N GLU A 27 17.19 -12.17 16.96
CA GLU A 27 16.38 -12.80 15.95
C GLU A 27 15.69 -11.80 15.01
N LEU A 28 15.64 -10.51 15.37
CA LEU A 28 15.00 -9.51 14.52
C LEU A 28 15.89 -9.18 13.31
N GLU A 29 15.46 -9.58 12.13
CA GLU A 29 16.16 -9.25 10.88
C GLU A 29 15.61 -7.96 10.26
N PHE A 30 16.36 -7.43 9.29
CA PHE A 30 15.88 -6.31 8.49
C PHE A 30 14.64 -6.75 7.70
N ALA A 31 13.59 -5.94 7.76
CA ALA A 31 12.42 -6.05 6.89
C ALA A 31 11.99 -4.64 6.49
N THR A 32 11.59 -4.48 5.24
CA THR A 32 11.02 -3.25 4.71
C THR A 32 9.66 -2.96 5.35
N LYS A 33 9.22 -1.70 5.30
CA LYS A 33 7.89 -1.32 5.83
C LYS A 33 6.75 -2.12 5.20
N PRO A 34 6.71 -2.36 3.86
CA PRO A 34 5.66 -3.19 3.27
C PRO A 34 5.69 -4.64 3.74
N GLU A 35 6.87 -5.24 3.91
CA GLU A 35 7.01 -6.60 4.44
C GLU A 35 6.48 -6.69 5.88
N LEU A 36 6.85 -5.73 6.74
CA LEU A 36 6.32 -5.65 8.11
C LEU A 36 4.80 -5.44 8.13
N GLY A 37 4.28 -4.60 7.24
CA GLY A 37 2.84 -4.41 7.06
C GLY A 37 2.15 -5.71 6.67
N ARG A 38 2.68 -6.44 5.67
CA ARG A 38 2.17 -7.73 5.22
C ARG A 38 2.17 -8.78 6.33
N GLN A 39 3.21 -8.82 7.18
CA GLN A 39 3.25 -9.70 8.35
C GLN A 39 2.12 -9.41 9.34
N ILE A 40 1.86 -8.13 9.64
CA ILE A 40 0.74 -7.75 10.52
C ILE A 40 -0.59 -8.20 9.91
N LEU A 41 -0.79 -7.99 8.60
CA LEU A 41 -2.02 -8.42 7.93
C LEU A 41 -2.16 -9.94 7.89
N ALA A 42 -1.05 -10.68 7.73
CA ALA A 42 -1.05 -12.13 7.75
C ALA A 42 -1.45 -12.69 9.13
N ASP A 43 -0.98 -12.08 10.21
CA ASP A 43 -1.41 -12.44 11.58
C ASP A 43 -2.90 -12.21 11.78
N LEU A 44 -3.40 -11.00 11.43
CA LEU A 44 -4.83 -10.69 11.51
C LEU A 44 -5.67 -11.66 10.67
N ARG A 45 -5.15 -12.12 9.53
CA ARG A 45 -5.81 -13.12 8.71
C ARG A 45 -5.88 -14.48 9.42
N GLY A 46 -4.78 -14.91 10.02
CA GLY A 46 -4.72 -16.15 10.82
C GLY A 46 -5.64 -16.13 12.04
N GLU A 47 -5.82 -14.95 12.64
CA GLU A 47 -6.74 -14.72 13.76
C GLU A 47 -8.21 -14.58 13.33
N GLY A 48 -8.49 -14.48 12.03
CA GLY A 48 -9.84 -14.21 11.51
C GLY A 48 -10.33 -12.77 11.74
N THR A 49 -9.42 -11.84 12.05
CA THR A 49 -9.72 -10.44 12.38
C THR A 49 -9.31 -9.45 11.28
N LEU A 50 -8.81 -9.94 10.13
CA LEU A 50 -8.45 -9.11 8.98
C LEU A 50 -9.69 -8.33 8.47
N PRO A 51 -9.62 -6.98 8.37
CA PRO A 51 -10.69 -6.20 7.79
C PRO A 51 -10.89 -6.50 6.31
N PRO A 52 -12.10 -6.28 5.75
CA PRO A 52 -12.39 -6.58 4.35
C PRO A 52 -11.60 -5.72 3.36
N TRP A 53 -11.04 -4.60 3.82
CA TRP A 53 -10.16 -3.76 3.01
C TRP A 53 -9.09 -3.06 3.83
N VAL A 54 -8.02 -2.64 3.16
CA VAL A 54 -6.90 -1.88 3.74
C VAL A 54 -6.58 -0.63 2.93
N THR A 55 -5.95 0.36 3.55
CA THR A 55 -5.45 1.56 2.88
C THR A 55 -4.02 1.85 3.30
N GLY A 56 -3.23 2.45 2.42
CA GLY A 56 -1.82 2.72 2.67
C GLY A 56 -1.23 3.75 1.71
N ASP A 57 -0.11 4.34 2.11
CA ASP A 57 0.60 5.33 1.30
C ASP A 57 1.40 4.68 0.15
N GLU A 58 2.15 5.53 -0.59
CA GLU A 58 2.97 5.12 -1.72
C GLU A 58 4.03 4.05 -1.38
N VAL A 59 4.56 4.04 -0.16
CA VAL A 59 5.59 3.07 0.24
C VAL A 59 5.02 1.66 0.18
N TYR A 60 3.79 1.48 0.64
CA TYR A 60 3.09 0.20 0.59
C TYR A 60 2.60 -0.13 -0.81
N GLY A 61 2.00 0.83 -1.51
CA GLY A 61 1.45 0.57 -2.83
C GLY A 61 2.48 0.46 -3.95
N ARG A 62 3.77 0.76 -3.71
CA ARG A 62 4.85 0.43 -4.64
C ARG A 62 5.29 -1.04 -4.56
N ASP A 63 5.05 -1.70 -3.43
CA ASP A 63 5.49 -3.07 -3.19
C ASP A 63 4.60 -4.08 -3.93
N PRO A 64 5.11 -4.85 -4.91
CA PRO A 64 4.30 -5.84 -5.62
C PRO A 64 3.87 -6.98 -4.72
N GLY A 65 4.76 -7.47 -3.83
CA GLY A 65 4.47 -8.60 -2.96
C GLY A 65 3.28 -8.35 -2.02
N LEU A 66 3.12 -7.13 -1.51
CA LEU A 66 1.96 -6.74 -0.72
C LEU A 66 0.67 -6.70 -1.57
N ARG A 67 0.71 -6.13 -2.78
CA ARG A 67 -0.48 -6.08 -3.65
C ARG A 67 -0.91 -7.47 -4.08
N ASP A 68 0.03 -8.29 -4.53
CA ASP A 68 -0.22 -9.67 -4.97
C ASP A 68 -0.83 -10.49 -3.81
N TRP A 69 -0.25 -10.37 -2.60
CA TRP A 69 -0.79 -11.04 -1.41
C TRP A 69 -2.21 -10.58 -1.07
N LEU A 70 -2.52 -9.28 -1.17
CA LEU A 70 -3.88 -8.77 -0.93
C LEU A 70 -4.89 -9.32 -1.95
N GLU A 71 -4.49 -9.44 -3.21
CA GLU A 71 -5.30 -10.04 -4.29
C GLU A 71 -5.54 -11.54 -4.04
N GLU A 72 -4.50 -12.29 -3.68
CA GLU A 72 -4.60 -13.71 -3.28
C GLU A 72 -5.55 -13.91 -2.09
N GLN A 73 -5.47 -13.03 -1.09
CA GLN A 73 -6.36 -13.09 0.08
C GLN A 73 -7.77 -12.56 -0.20
N ARG A 74 -8.04 -12.07 -1.42
CA ARG A 74 -9.29 -11.40 -1.81
C ARG A 74 -9.66 -10.25 -0.89
N THR A 75 -8.66 -9.49 -0.46
CA THR A 75 -8.83 -8.33 0.42
C THR A 75 -8.80 -7.05 -0.42
N GLY A 76 -9.83 -6.21 -0.30
CA GLY A 76 -9.88 -4.94 -1.03
C GLY A 76 -8.74 -4.02 -0.58
N TYR A 77 -8.21 -3.19 -1.48
CA TYR A 77 -7.18 -2.24 -1.09
C TYR A 77 -7.23 -0.92 -1.83
N VAL A 78 -6.83 0.14 -1.12
CA VAL A 78 -6.57 1.48 -1.68
C VAL A 78 -5.16 1.87 -1.28
N LEU A 79 -4.19 1.63 -2.16
CA LEU A 79 -2.79 1.95 -1.92
C LEU A 79 -2.35 3.08 -2.84
N GLY A 80 -1.67 4.09 -2.26
CA GLY A 80 -1.00 5.11 -3.06
C GLY A 80 0.06 4.47 -3.95
N VAL A 81 0.25 4.99 -5.15
CA VAL A 81 1.27 4.50 -6.08
C VAL A 81 2.03 5.68 -6.70
N PRO A 82 3.30 5.51 -7.11
CA PRO A 82 3.98 6.56 -7.84
C PRO A 82 3.19 6.87 -9.12
N LYS A 83 3.11 8.16 -9.49
CA LYS A 83 2.44 8.60 -10.72
C LYS A 83 2.96 7.90 -11.98
N SER A 84 4.20 7.43 -11.96
CA SER A 84 4.87 6.71 -13.03
C SER A 84 4.62 5.20 -13.02
N MET A 85 3.82 4.67 -12.08
CA MET A 85 3.54 3.24 -11.99
C MET A 85 2.97 2.74 -13.33
N PRO A 86 3.54 1.66 -13.91
CA PRO A 86 2.96 1.02 -15.07
C PRO A 86 1.65 0.32 -14.66
N VAL A 87 0.59 0.55 -15.41
CA VAL A 87 -0.71 -0.12 -15.29
C VAL A 87 -1.09 -0.72 -16.64
N THR A 88 -1.69 -1.91 -16.62
CA THR A 88 -2.20 -2.56 -17.82
C THR A 88 -3.59 -2.02 -18.13
N LEU A 89 -3.81 -1.56 -19.36
CA LEU A 89 -5.12 -1.13 -19.84
C LEU A 89 -5.91 -2.31 -20.40
N GLY A 90 -7.23 -2.15 -20.57
CA GLY A 90 -8.08 -3.18 -21.15
C GLY A 90 -7.68 -3.62 -22.58
N SER A 91 -6.86 -2.82 -23.27
CA SER A 91 -6.25 -3.19 -24.56
C SER A 91 -5.03 -4.10 -24.44
N GLY A 92 -4.61 -4.48 -23.22
CA GLY A 92 -3.38 -5.22 -22.94
C GLY A 92 -2.12 -4.35 -22.94
N ARG A 93 -2.21 -3.07 -23.34
CA ARG A 93 -1.07 -2.16 -23.35
C ARG A 93 -0.74 -1.65 -21.94
N ALA A 94 0.53 -1.63 -21.59
CA ALA A 94 1.03 -0.93 -20.42
C ALA A 94 1.09 0.60 -20.65
N ALA A 95 0.65 1.38 -19.65
CA ALA A 95 0.74 2.84 -19.63
C ALA A 95 1.08 3.33 -18.22
N ARG A 96 1.62 4.54 -18.08
CA ARG A 96 1.84 5.14 -16.75
C ARG A 96 0.52 5.59 -16.15
N ALA A 97 0.35 5.45 -14.84
CA ALA A 97 -0.84 5.89 -14.12
C ALA A 97 -1.21 7.35 -14.43
N ASP A 98 -0.24 8.27 -14.43
CA ASP A 98 -0.49 9.69 -14.77
C ASP A 98 -0.97 9.92 -16.20
N ALA A 99 -0.51 9.13 -17.16
CA ALA A 99 -1.02 9.17 -18.53
C ALA A 99 -2.47 8.66 -18.59
N VAL A 100 -2.81 7.63 -17.81
CA VAL A 100 -4.18 7.11 -17.73
C VAL A 100 -5.14 8.11 -17.11
N LEU A 101 -4.72 8.85 -16.08
CA LEU A 101 -5.55 9.90 -15.45
C LEU A 101 -5.96 11.00 -16.44
N ARG A 102 -5.12 11.33 -17.42
CA ARG A 102 -5.44 12.31 -18.47
C ARG A 102 -6.54 11.85 -19.43
N LEU A 103 -6.84 10.55 -19.45
CA LEU A 103 -7.91 9.97 -20.27
C LEU A 103 -9.27 9.97 -19.57
N ILE A 104 -9.33 10.38 -18.30
CA ILE A 104 -10.59 10.47 -17.54
C ILE A 104 -11.30 11.75 -17.97
N ALA A 105 -12.52 11.60 -18.49
CA ALA A 105 -13.33 12.74 -18.92
C ALA A 105 -13.56 13.72 -17.76
N PRO A 106 -13.50 15.05 -17.98
CA PRO A 106 -13.71 16.05 -16.92
C PRO A 106 -14.97 15.82 -16.08
N LYS A 107 -16.06 15.41 -16.73
CA LYS A 107 -17.35 15.10 -16.08
C LYS A 107 -17.36 13.88 -15.15
N ALA A 108 -16.32 13.03 -15.21
CA ALA A 108 -16.20 11.86 -14.35
C ALA A 108 -15.46 12.16 -13.04
N TRP A 109 -14.91 13.37 -12.88
CA TRP A 109 -14.31 13.83 -11.64
C TRP A 109 -15.38 14.32 -10.68
N THR A 110 -15.31 13.84 -9.44
CA THR A 110 -16.11 14.33 -8.33
C THR A 110 -15.21 15.15 -7.41
N ILE A 111 -15.70 16.28 -6.91
CA ILE A 111 -14.98 17.12 -5.94
C ILE A 111 -15.79 17.14 -4.65
N ASP A 112 -15.22 16.55 -3.60
CA ASP A 112 -15.84 16.49 -2.29
C ASP A 112 -15.01 17.23 -1.24
N SER A 113 -15.69 17.67 -0.18
CA SER A 113 -15.07 18.29 0.98
C SER A 113 -14.86 17.27 2.09
N CYS A 114 -13.64 17.21 2.64
CA CYS A 114 -13.36 16.49 3.89
C CYS A 114 -13.52 17.41 5.13
N GLY A 115 -14.30 18.48 5.00
CA GLY A 115 -14.56 19.45 6.06
C GLY A 115 -13.48 20.53 6.20
N ALA A 116 -13.68 21.41 7.19
CA ALA A 116 -12.80 22.54 7.47
C ALA A 116 -11.39 22.05 7.89
N GLY A 117 -10.36 22.67 7.30
CA GLY A 117 -8.97 22.53 7.71
C GLY A 117 -8.37 23.87 8.11
N SER A 118 -7.11 23.85 8.55
CA SER A 118 -6.37 25.05 8.98
C SER A 118 -6.15 26.09 7.88
N LYS A 119 -6.44 25.77 6.62
CA LYS A 119 -6.31 26.65 5.44
C LYS A 119 -7.64 26.83 4.69
N GLY A 120 -8.76 26.57 5.35
CA GLY A 120 -10.09 26.56 4.74
C GLY A 120 -10.56 25.15 4.38
N GLU A 121 -11.56 25.06 3.53
CA GLU A 121 -12.21 23.80 3.20
C GLU A 121 -11.28 22.83 2.45
N ARG A 122 -11.17 21.59 2.92
CA ARG A 122 -10.31 20.58 2.32
C ARG A 122 -11.04 19.87 1.18
N ARG A 123 -11.00 20.47 0.00
CA ARG A 123 -11.64 19.91 -1.21
C ARG A 123 -10.66 18.99 -1.94
N TYR A 124 -11.09 17.77 -2.23
CA TYR A 124 -10.32 16.77 -2.97
C TYR A 124 -11.11 16.30 -4.18
N ALA A 125 -10.43 16.23 -5.32
CA ALA A 125 -10.97 15.66 -6.55
C ALA A 125 -10.63 14.18 -6.64
N TRP A 126 -11.60 13.34 -6.98
CA TRP A 126 -11.39 11.92 -7.21
C TRP A 126 -12.18 11.43 -8.43
N ALA A 127 -11.62 10.43 -9.09
CA ALA A 127 -12.24 9.69 -10.18
C ALA A 127 -11.65 8.28 -10.17
N TRP A 128 -12.36 7.32 -10.74
CA TRP A 128 -11.87 5.97 -10.89
C TRP A 128 -12.05 5.49 -12.33
N ARG A 129 -11.17 4.59 -12.74
CA ARG A 129 -11.26 3.90 -14.02
C ARG A 129 -11.00 2.42 -13.78
N PRO A 130 -11.87 1.53 -14.25
CA PRO A 130 -11.61 0.10 -14.17
C PRO A 130 -10.37 -0.24 -15.02
N LEU A 131 -9.48 -1.02 -14.43
CA LEU A 131 -8.36 -1.67 -15.10
C LEU A 131 -8.68 -3.17 -15.20
N PRO A 132 -8.17 -3.89 -16.22
CA PRO A 132 -8.28 -5.33 -16.27
C PRO A 132 -7.71 -5.95 -14.99
N VAL A 133 -8.45 -6.92 -14.45
CA VAL A 133 -7.99 -7.71 -13.30
C VAL A 133 -6.87 -8.63 -13.81
N PRO A 134 -5.67 -8.64 -13.19
CA PRO A 134 -4.66 -9.62 -13.53
C PRO A 134 -5.22 -11.03 -13.33
N ALA A 135 -4.90 -11.95 -14.24
CA ALA A 135 -5.26 -13.34 -14.06
C ALA A 135 -4.48 -13.88 -12.85
N ILE A 136 -5.18 -14.12 -11.74
CA ILE A 136 -4.59 -14.83 -10.60
C ILE A 136 -4.40 -16.26 -11.08
N THR A 137 -3.14 -16.64 -11.34
CA THR A 137 -2.80 -18.04 -11.65
C THR A 137 -2.90 -18.81 -10.34
N CYS A 138 -3.90 -19.69 -10.22
CA CYS A 138 -4.03 -20.64 -9.11
C CYS A 138 -2.91 -21.70 -9.16
#